data_AF-A0A132AAH8-F1
#
_entry.id   AF-A0A132AAH8-F1
#
_cell.length_a   1.000
_cell.length_b   1.000
_cell.length_c   1.000
_cell.angle_alpha   90.00
_cell.angle_beta   90.00
_cell.angle_gamma   90.00
#
_symmetry.space_group_name_H-M   'P 1'
#
loop_
_entity.id
_entity.type
_entity.pdbx_description
1 polymer ?
#
loop_
_entity_poly.entity_id
_entity_poly.type
_entity_poly.pdbx_seq_one_letter_code
_entity_poly.pdbx_strand_id
1 'polypeptide(L)'
;MYGLLIENIIQYIQEKYGTEKWNEIRRLAQIEEISFHTHTVYPDVYTKNIIDKACKILKISEKKLLIGIGESFVTFIGRYGYDVVLSALGKIFLGPIF
;
A
#
# COMPACT_ATOMS: atom_id res chain seq x y z
N MET A 1 9.55 -1.64 1.01
CA MET A 1 8.41 -1.06 0.28
C MET A 1 8.33 0.43 0.54
N TYR A 2 8.08 1.25 -0.48
CA TYR A 2 7.89 2.70 -0.30
C TYR A 2 6.65 3.00 0.52
N GLY A 3 6.74 3.95 1.46
CA GLY A 3 5.63 4.38 2.30
C GLY A 3 4.44 4.88 1.48
N LEU A 4 4.69 5.46 0.30
CA LEU A 4 3.65 5.81 -0.67
C LEU A 4 2.74 4.64 -1.02
N LEU A 5 3.30 3.45 -1.26
CA LEU A 5 2.50 2.27 -1.60
C LEU A 5 1.72 1.77 -0.38
N ILE A 6 2.34 1.81 0.81
CA ILE A 6 1.67 1.42 2.04
C ILE A 6 0.50 2.35 2.34
N GLU A 7 0.69 3.67 2.21
CA GLU A 7 -0.39 4.66 2.35
C GLU A 7 -1.53 4.41 1.37
N ASN A 8 -1.23 4.08 0.11
CA ASN A 8 -2.28 3.73 -0.85
C ASN A 8 -3.10 2.49 -0.40
N ILE A 9 -2.44 1.45 0.11
CA ILE A 9 -3.12 0.25 0.62
C ILE A 9 -4.02 0.62 1.81
N ILE A 10 -3.52 1.45 2.72
CA ILE A 10 -4.27 1.91 3.91
C ILE A 10 -5.49 2.70 3.48
N GLN A 11 -5.29 3.68 2.60
CA GLN A 11 -6.38 4.50 2.06
C GLN A 11 -7.43 3.65 1.36
N TYR A 12 -7.02 2.69 0.53
CA TYR A 12 -7.95 1.75 -0.10
C TYR A 12 -8.80 1.00 0.93
N ILE A 13 -8.17 0.47 1.98
CA ILE A 13 -8.87 -0.28 3.02
C ILE A 13 -9.84 0.62 3.77
N GLN A 14 -9.41 1.82 4.15
CA GLN A 14 -10.23 2.78 4.90
C GLN A 14 -11.42 3.28 4.08
N GLU A 15 -11.21 3.64 2.82
CA GLU A 15 -12.27 4.14 1.92
C GLU A 15 -13.32 3.06 1.62
N LYS A 16 -12.90 1.80 1.46
CA LYS A 16 -13.79 0.72 1.01
C LYS A 16 -14.39 -0.12 2.15
N TYR A 17 -13.67 -0.26 3.25
CA TYR A 17 -14.03 -1.16 4.35
C TYR A 17 -14.09 -0.45 5.71
N GLY A 18 -13.73 0.83 5.77
CA GLY A 18 -13.79 1.64 6.99
C GLY A 18 -12.52 1.55 7.85
N THR A 19 -12.32 2.59 8.67
CA THR A 19 -11.16 2.73 9.55
C THR A 19 -11.09 1.64 10.63
N GLU A 20 -12.23 1.14 11.09
CA GLU A 20 -12.27 0.03 12.05
C GLU A 20 -11.61 -1.23 11.50
N LYS A 21 -11.86 -1.55 10.23
CA LYS A 21 -11.25 -2.70 9.56
C LYS A 21 -9.75 -2.52 9.38
N TRP A 22 -9.31 -1.32 9.01
CA TRP A 22 -7.88 -1.00 8.99
C TRP A 22 -7.22 -1.20 10.36
N ASN A 23 -7.83 -0.68 11.43
CA ASN A 23 -7.28 -0.80 12.79
C ASN A 23 -7.16 -2.26 13.24
N GLU A 24 -8.15 -3.09 12.90
CA GLU A 24 -8.13 -4.53 13.15
C GLU A 24 -6.97 -5.21 12.40
N ILE A 25 -6.81 -4.90 11.10
CA ILE A 25 -5.73 -5.41 10.24
C ILE A 25 -4.36 -4.99 10.78
N ARG A 26 -4.17 -3.69 11.08
CA ARG A 26 -2.91 -3.13 11.60
C ARG A 26 -2.47 -3.85 12.87
N ARG A 27 -3.40 -4.05 13.81
CA ARG A 27 -3.14 -4.75 15.07
C ARG A 27 -2.72 -6.20 14.83
N LEU A 28 -3.40 -6.93 13.92
CA LEU A 28 -3.04 -8.32 13.61
C LEU A 28 -1.78 -8.46 12.76
N ALA A 29 -1.43 -7.42 12.00
CA ALA A 29 -0.21 -7.35 11.20
C ALA A 29 1.02 -6.97 12.03
N GLN A 30 0.83 -6.67 13.32
CA GLN A 30 1.88 -6.24 14.26
C GLN A 30 2.62 -4.99 13.76
N ILE A 31 1.88 -4.05 13.19
CA ILE A 31 2.41 -2.77 12.75
C ILE A 31 2.23 -1.77 13.89
N GLU A 32 3.35 -1.30 14.44
CA GLU A 32 3.37 -0.31 15.52
C GLU A 32 3.10 1.10 14.97
N GLU A 33 3.58 1.36 13.76
CA GLU A 33 3.45 2.63 13.05
C GLU A 33 1.98 2.99 12.85
N ILE A 34 1.65 4.24 13.21
CA ILE A 34 0.29 4.79 13.10
C ILE A 34 0.13 5.50 11.75
N SER A 35 1.22 5.99 11.17
CA SER A 35 1.27 6.68 9.88
C SER A 35 2.54 6.31 9.11
N PHE A 36 2.46 6.32 7.78
CA PHE A 36 3.61 6.09 6.90
C PHE A 36 3.98 7.35 6.14
N HIS A 37 5.27 7.63 6.06
CA HIS A 37 5.80 8.77 5.30
C HIS A 37 6.07 8.33 3.86
N THR A 38 5.52 9.06 2.89
CA THR A 38 5.54 8.71 1.46
C THR A 38 6.94 8.46 0.89
N HIS A 39 7.94 9.22 1.33
CA HIS A 39 9.34 9.13 0.88
C HIS A 39 10.21 8.16 1.69
N THR A 40 9.65 7.47 2.69
CA THR A 40 10.40 6.51 3.52
C THR A 40 10.27 5.11 2.97
N VAL A 41 11.34 4.31 3.07
CA VAL A 41 11.31 2.89 2.73
C VAL A 41 11.10 2.09 4.01
N TYR A 42 10.07 1.25 4.01
CA TYR A 42 9.71 0.36 5.11
C TYR A 42 10.05 -1.09 4.78
N PRO A 43 10.18 -1.98 5.79
CA PRO A 43 10.38 -3.40 5.55
C PRO A 43 9.27 -4.02 4.68
N ASP A 44 9.61 -4.83 3.68
CA ASP A 44 8.62 -5.47 2.78
C ASP A 44 7.65 -6.40 3.53
N VAL A 45 8.08 -6.91 4.68
CA VAL A 45 7.25 -7.73 5.57
C VAL A 45 5.98 -6.99 6.02
N TYR A 46 5.98 -5.64 6.08
CA TYR A 46 4.79 -4.87 6.43
C TYR A 46 3.70 -5.03 5.39
N THR A 47 4.03 -4.82 4.11
CA THR A 47 3.07 -4.98 3.01
C THR A 47 2.56 -6.41 2.96
N LYS A 48 3.44 -7.41 3.06
CA LYS A 48 3.04 -8.82 3.09
C LYS A 48 2.07 -9.13 4.23
N ASN A 49 2.40 -8.69 5.45
CA ASN A 49 1.55 -8.90 6.63
C ASN A 49 0.20 -8.19 6.48
N ILE A 50 0.17 -6.95 5.99
CA ILE A 50 -1.08 -6.23 5.74
C ILE A 50 -1.97 -7.02 4.79
N ILE A 51 -1.44 -7.46 3.65
CA ILE A 51 -2.19 -8.21 2.64
C ILE A 51 -2.72 -9.53 3.22
N ASP A 52 -1.86 -10.30 3.90
CA ASP A 52 -2.24 -11.58 4.52
C ASP A 52 -3.37 -11.41 5.56
N LYS A 53 -3.27 -10.40 6.43
CA LYS A 53 -4.29 -10.15 7.46
C LYS A 53 -5.55 -9.55 6.87
N ALA A 54 -5.44 -8.67 5.87
CA ALA A 54 -6.58 -8.10 5.16
C ALA A 54 -7.39 -9.19 4.47
N CYS A 55 -6.76 -10.14 3.78
CA CYS A 55 -7.47 -11.27 3.16
C CYS A 55 -8.29 -12.07 4.17
N LYS A 56 -7.72 -12.31 5.36
CA LYS A 56 -8.38 -13.05 6.45
C LYS A 56 -9.56 -12.28 7.06
N ILE A 57 -9.37 -10.99 7.37
CA ILE A 57 -10.41 -10.16 8.01
C ILE A 57 -11.54 -9.83 7.02
N LEU A 58 -11.19 -9.45 5.79
CA LEU A 58 -12.14 -9.04 4.76
C LEU A 58 -12.79 -10.24 4.04
N LYS A 59 -12.28 -11.47 4.28
CA LYS A 59 -12.75 -12.72 3.66
C LYS A 59 -12.79 -12.65 2.13
N ILE A 60 -11.75 -12.07 1.54
CA ILE A 60 -11.56 -11.97 0.09
C ILE A 60 -10.26 -12.66 -0.32
N SER A 61 -10.19 -13.09 -1.58
CA SER A 61 -8.95 -13.63 -2.12
C SER A 61 -7.91 -12.53 -2.29
N GLU A 62 -6.65 -12.90 -2.12
CA GLU A 62 -5.50 -12.01 -2.34
C GLU A 62 -5.54 -11.37 -3.72
N LYS A 63 -5.83 -12.15 -4.77
CA LYS A 63 -6.01 -11.63 -6.12
C LYS A 63 -7.03 -10.48 -6.19
N LYS A 64 -8.20 -10.64 -5.56
CA LYS A 64 -9.26 -9.62 -5.57
C LYS A 64 -8.82 -8.37 -4.80
N LEU A 65 -8.12 -8.56 -3.68
CA LEU A 65 -7.57 -7.46 -2.89
C LEU A 65 -6.52 -6.67 -3.69
N LEU A 66 -5.54 -7.35 -4.26
CA LEU A 66 -4.45 -6.73 -5.03
C LEU A 66 -4.94 -5.99 -6.27
N ILE A 67 -5.93 -6.54 -7.00
CA ILE A 67 -6.54 -5.84 -8.14
C ILE A 67 -7.19 -4.53 -7.67
N GLY A 68 -7.97 -4.57 -6.58
CA GLY A 68 -8.63 -3.37 -6.06
C GLY A 68 -7.65 -2.32 -5.54
N ILE A 69 -6.56 -2.74 -4.91
CA ILE A 69 -5.45 -1.85 -4.52
C ILE A 69 -4.84 -1.21 -5.77
N GLY A 70 -4.58 -1.98 -6.83
CA GLY A 70 -4.04 -1.47 -8.08
C GLY A 70 -4.93 -0.42 -8.76
N GLU A 71 -6.26 -0.64 -8.78
CA GLU A 71 -7.22 0.34 -9.29
C GLU A 71 -7.22 1.65 -8.47
N SER A 72 -7.18 1.51 -7.14
CA SER A 72 -7.05 2.66 -6.23
C SER A 72 -5.71 3.38 -6.43
N PHE A 73 -4.64 2.63 -6.66
CA PHE A 73 -3.31 3.19 -6.91
C PHE A 73 -3.31 4.11 -8.14
N VAL A 74 -3.91 3.68 -9.26
CA VAL A 74 -4.02 4.54 -10.47
C VAL A 74 -4.77 5.84 -10.19
N THR A 75 -5.80 5.80 -9.33
CA THR A 75 -6.53 7.00 -8.93
C THR A 75 -5.70 7.88 -7.98
N PHE A 76 -4.97 7.25 -7.05
CA PHE A 76 -4.14 7.90 -6.05
C PHE A 76 -2.97 8.66 -6.69
N ILE A 77 -2.29 8.05 -7.67
CA ILE A 77 -1.18 8.69 -8.39
C ILE A 77 -1.65 9.93 -9.18
N GLY A 78 -2.86 9.90 -9.72
CA GLY A 78 -3.45 11.05 -10.41
C GLY A 78 -3.69 12.25 -9.48
N ARG A 79 -3.80 12.03 -8.17
CA ARG A 79 -3.99 13.09 -7.15
C ARG A 79 -2.68 13.62 -6.58
N TYR A 80 -1.69 12.75 -6.38
CA TYR A 80 -0.40 13.10 -5.76
C TYR A 80 0.65 13.63 -6.75
N GLY A 81 0.40 13.53 -8.05
CA GLY A 81 1.36 13.91 -9.09
C GLY A 81 2.29 12.75 -9.46
N TYR A 82 2.59 12.62 -10.74
CA TYR A 82 3.38 11.53 -11.31
C TYR A 82 4.85 11.55 -10.83
N ASP A 83 5.34 12.69 -10.36
CA ASP A 83 6.71 12.95 -9.96
C ASP A 83 7.16 12.05 -8.79
N VAL A 84 6.28 11.89 -7.80
CA VAL A 84 6.54 11.03 -6.61
C VAL A 84 6.55 9.56 -7.01
N VAL A 85 5.72 9.17 -7.97
CA VAL A 85 5.61 7.79 -8.46
C VAL A 85 6.79 7.43 -9.35
N LEU A 86 7.22 8.34 -10.22
CA LEU A 86 8.46 8.23 -10.99
C LEU A 86 9.68 8.10 -10.06
N SER A 87 9.69 8.75 -8.89
CA SER A 87 10.76 8.57 -7.90
C SER A 87 10.73 7.20 -7.21
N ALA A 88 9.56 6.60 -7.03
CA ALA A 88 9.38 5.27 -6.44
C ALA A 88 9.64 4.13 -7.45
N LEU A 89 9.27 4.34 -8.72
CA LEU A 89 9.50 3.41 -9.84
C LEU A 89 10.87 3.60 -10.50
N GLY A 90 11.51 4.75 -10.34
CA GLY A 90 12.75 5.16 -11.02
C GLY A 90 13.97 4.30 -10.70
N LYS A 91 13.94 3.50 -9.63
CA LYS A 91 14.99 2.49 -9.37
C LYS A 91 14.81 1.18 -10.15
N ILE A 92 13.65 0.96 -10.77
CA ILE A 92 13.36 -0.22 -11.60
C ILE A 92 13.46 0.09 -13.10
N PHE A 93 13.36 1.35 -13.51
CA PHE A 93 13.32 1.72 -14.95
C PHE A 93 14.53 2.49 -15.49
N LEU A 94 15.51 2.84 -14.67
CA LEU A 94 16.76 3.47 -15.11
C LEU A 94 17.97 2.65 -14.65
N GLY A 95 18.09 1.44 -15.18
CA GLY A 95 19.42 0.89 -15.43
C GLY A 95 20.08 1.72 -16.56
N PRO A 96 21.40 1.98 -16.52
CA PRO A 96 22.05 2.82 -17.50
C PRO A 96 21.95 2.14 -18.87
N ILE A 97 21.18 2.73 -19.75
CA ILE A 97 21.45 2.69 -21.18
C ILE A 97 22.19 4.00 -21.42
N PHE A 98 23.43 3.88 -21.91
CA PHE A 98 24.54 4.84 -22.01
C PHE A 98 25.54 4.77 -20.84
#